data_AF-A0A7S3GNB7-F1
#
_entry.id   AF-A0A7S3GNB7-F1
#
_cell.length_a   1.000
_cell.length_b   1.000
_cell.length_c   1.000
_cell.angle_alpha   90.00
_cell.angle_beta   90.00
_cell.angle_gamma   90.00
#
_symmetry.space_group_name_H-M   'P 1'
#
loop_
_entity.id
_entity.type
_entity.pdbx_description
1 polymer ?
#
loop_
_entity_poly.entity_id
_entity_poly.type
_entity_poly.pdbx_seq_one_letter_code
_entity_poly.pdbx_strand_id
1 'polypeptide(L)'
;GDAAFELMAKHVASLASMATNMRSFDSAAWKSGVGLVEPFSGIIEDLRAKMEIAAKPKEEIEEEDTEGIDLYKGAFSLAYGTLTLLRDTKMHLKRDRFYGLLGPNQCGKTTLMRAIVNEQLEGFPKRDELKSVFVEHEIEEEEVGVQDDGFPILSVDKPGWWWVMHTVNEIYKCETKAEEQQVKELMKNTGFGYPGGPDRAANLELPVTSYSGGWKMKMQLCAAQLMNADVLMLDEPTGHLDVENVKWLEDWLESFTGSIICTSHFTPFLDKMCTHIIDFQDRKLKTFKGEKGKTLTQFVEKYPEKKSYFELSNEIMRFTFPEPGPMEGVKSRSKVILRMSSVDYMYPTKDKPTIVDVNLTVSQVSRVAVIGANGAGKSTAIKVLVGEQKPTKGSIWKSSGLRMAYVAQHAFHH
;
A
#
# COMPACT_ATOMS: atom_id res chain seq x y z
N GLY A 1 36.04 56.19 -0.47
CA GLY A 1 34.83 56.23 -1.28
C GLY A 1 34.66 54.89 -1.97
N ASP A 2 35.38 54.65 -3.07
CA ASP A 2 35.12 53.48 -3.93
C ASP A 2 35.95 52.24 -3.62
N ALA A 3 37.23 52.39 -3.26
CA ALA A 3 38.11 51.23 -3.04
C ALA A 3 37.64 50.30 -1.91
N ALA A 4 37.12 50.86 -0.82
CA ALA A 4 36.57 50.07 0.30
C ALA A 4 35.27 49.36 -0.07
N PHE A 5 34.45 49.97 -0.92
CA PHE A 5 33.20 49.38 -1.41
C PHE A 5 33.48 48.23 -2.38
N GLU A 6 34.43 48.40 -3.29
CA GLU A 6 34.85 47.35 -4.23
C GLU A 6 35.46 46.14 -3.50
N LEU A 7 36.22 46.41 -2.44
CA LEU A 7 36.81 45.38 -1.56
C LEU A 7 35.72 44.56 -0.85
N MET A 8 34.71 45.23 -0.29
CA MET A 8 33.56 44.57 0.34
C MET A 8 32.73 43.79 -0.68
N ALA A 9 32.48 44.34 -1.87
CA ALA A 9 31.74 43.67 -2.93
C ALA A 9 32.44 42.38 -3.40
N LYS A 10 33.77 42.41 -3.57
CA LYS A 10 34.59 41.23 -3.89
C LYS A 10 34.51 40.16 -2.81
N HIS A 11 34.60 40.56 -1.53
CA HIS A 11 34.47 39.62 -0.41
C HIS A 11 33.08 38.96 -0.35
N VAL A 12 32.00 39.75 -0.48
CA VAL A 12 30.62 39.24 -0.48
C VAL A 12 30.36 38.31 -1.66
N ALA A 13 30.84 38.66 -2.87
CA ALA A 13 30.70 37.81 -4.05
C ALA A 13 31.44 36.48 -3.90
N SER A 14 32.65 36.50 -3.33
CA SER A 14 33.40 35.28 -3.06
C SER A 14 32.72 34.39 -2.01
N LEU A 15 32.15 34.99 -0.97
CA LEU A 15 31.43 34.28 0.08
C LEU A 15 30.14 33.63 -0.47
N ALA A 16 29.40 34.34 -1.33
CA ALA A 16 28.23 33.82 -2.02
C ALA A 16 28.57 32.67 -2.99
N SER A 17 29.67 32.80 -3.74
CA SER A 17 30.17 31.74 -4.66
C SER A 17 30.62 30.48 -3.91
N MET A 18 31.21 30.63 -2.73
CA MET A 18 31.61 29.48 -1.93
C MET A 18 30.41 28.85 -1.19
N ALA A 19 29.43 29.66 -0.78
CA ALA A 19 28.16 29.18 -0.23
C ALA A 19 27.35 28.32 -1.23
N THR A 20 27.42 28.57 -2.54
CA THR A 20 26.77 27.70 -3.54
C THR A 20 27.46 26.34 -3.71
N ASN A 21 28.70 26.19 -3.23
CA ASN A 21 29.49 24.96 -3.31
C ASN A 21 29.41 24.09 -2.04
N MET A 22 28.44 24.36 -1.16
CA MET A 22 28.26 23.69 0.15
C MET A 22 28.03 22.16 0.11
N ARG A 23 27.92 21.53 -1.07
CA ARG A 23 27.80 20.07 -1.20
C ARG A 23 29.14 19.32 -1.12
N SER A 24 30.28 20.01 -1.25
CA SER A 24 31.63 19.40 -1.24
C SER A 24 32.59 20.31 -0.47
N PHE A 25 32.74 20.08 0.82
CA PHE A 25 33.51 20.96 1.71
C PHE A 25 35.01 20.62 1.71
N ASP A 26 35.85 21.50 1.15
CA ASP A 26 37.32 21.44 1.26
C ASP A 26 37.86 22.69 1.98
N SER A 27 38.53 22.47 3.11
CA SER A 27 39.09 23.53 3.96
C SER A 27 40.20 24.33 3.27
N ALA A 28 40.98 23.72 2.36
CA ALA A 28 42.05 24.42 1.67
C ALA A 28 41.48 25.35 0.59
N ALA A 29 40.52 24.86 -0.20
CA ALA A 29 39.82 25.63 -1.22
C ALA A 29 39.02 26.82 -0.64
N TRP A 30 38.39 26.65 0.53
CA TRP A 30 37.63 27.73 1.17
C TRP A 30 38.53 28.89 1.62
N LYS A 31 39.70 28.57 2.20
CA LYS A 31 40.71 29.57 2.59
C LYS A 31 41.23 30.35 1.39
N SER A 32 41.52 29.67 0.28
CA SER A 32 42.00 30.35 -0.93
C SER A 32 40.92 31.17 -1.61
N GLY A 33 39.66 30.73 -1.56
CA GLY A 33 38.53 31.40 -2.19
C GLY A 33 38.13 32.68 -1.45
N VAL A 34 37.77 32.57 -0.17
CA VAL A 34 37.23 33.68 0.63
C VAL A 34 38.32 34.62 1.16
N GLY A 35 39.58 34.15 1.25
CA GLY A 35 40.67 34.78 1.98
C GLY A 35 41.57 35.78 1.28
N LEU A 36 41.28 36.16 0.03
CA LEU A 36 42.14 37.08 -0.72
C LEU A 36 42.04 38.56 -0.29
N VAL A 37 41.28 38.88 0.77
CA VAL A 37 40.92 40.26 1.10
C VAL A 37 41.19 40.56 2.58
N GLU A 38 42.34 41.19 2.90
CA GLU A 38 42.50 41.85 4.21
C GLU A 38 41.47 43.00 4.35
N PRO A 39 40.87 43.23 5.53
CA PRO A 39 41.17 42.68 6.86
C PRO A 39 40.36 41.41 7.22
N PHE A 40 39.64 40.81 6.28
CA PHE A 40 38.65 39.77 6.58
C PHE A 40 39.27 38.38 6.84
N SER A 41 40.58 38.22 6.62
CA SER A 41 41.34 36.98 6.82
C SER A 41 41.18 36.37 8.21
N GLY A 42 41.06 37.20 9.26
CA GLY A 42 40.89 36.75 10.65
C GLY A 42 39.50 36.23 11.03
N ILE A 43 38.48 36.48 10.20
CA ILE A 43 37.06 36.14 10.50
C ILE A 43 36.63 34.87 9.76
N ILE A 44 37.42 34.42 8.77
CA ILE A 44 37.07 33.31 7.87
C ILE A 44 36.85 32.00 8.61
N GLU A 45 37.68 31.68 9.59
CA GLU A 45 37.53 30.42 10.34
C GLU A 45 36.28 30.43 11.24
N ASP A 46 35.91 31.58 11.79
CA ASP A 46 34.69 31.71 12.61
C ASP A 46 33.42 31.58 11.73
N LEU A 47 33.41 32.24 10.56
CA LEU A 47 32.34 32.09 9.56
C LEU A 47 32.26 30.67 9.02
N ARG A 48 33.41 30.05 8.72
CA ARG A 48 33.50 28.66 8.25
C ARG A 48 32.89 27.71 9.28
N ALA A 49 33.29 27.82 10.55
CA ALA A 49 32.77 26.98 11.63
C ALA A 49 31.25 27.13 11.77
N LYS A 50 30.72 28.37 11.72
CA LYS A 50 29.28 28.64 11.75
C LYS A 50 28.53 28.05 10.55
N MET A 51 29.09 28.14 9.35
CA MET A 51 28.51 27.56 8.14
C MET A 51 28.58 26.04 8.13
N GLU A 52 29.65 25.44 8.64
CA GLU A 52 29.79 23.98 8.78
C GLU A 52 28.73 23.43 9.76
N ILE A 53 28.48 24.13 10.86
CA ILE A 53 27.39 23.82 11.80
C ILE A 53 26.01 23.98 11.13
N ALA A 54 25.81 25.04 10.33
CA ALA A 54 24.55 25.28 9.63
C ALA A 54 24.31 24.33 8.44
N ALA A 55 25.38 23.80 7.83
CA ALA A 55 25.35 22.87 6.72
C ALA A 55 25.21 21.41 7.16
N LYS A 56 25.59 21.09 8.41
CA LYS A 56 25.18 19.82 9.01
C LYS A 56 23.64 19.81 9.01
N PRO A 57 23.00 18.76 8.46
CA PRO A 57 21.56 18.60 8.63
C PRO A 57 21.30 18.69 10.12
N LYS A 58 20.35 19.55 10.54
CA LYS A 58 19.89 19.57 11.93
C LYS A 58 19.69 18.10 12.33
N GLU A 59 20.40 17.65 13.36
CA GLU A 59 20.03 16.42 14.03
C GLU A 59 18.60 16.65 14.50
N GLU A 60 17.64 16.16 13.71
CA GLU A 60 16.27 16.08 14.15
C GLU A 60 16.33 15.22 15.40
N ILE A 61 16.02 15.85 16.54
CA ILE A 61 15.80 15.15 17.79
C ILE A 61 14.63 14.21 17.49
N GLU A 62 14.95 12.93 17.24
CA GLU A 62 13.96 11.87 17.14
C GLU A 62 13.23 11.89 18.49
N GLU A 63 11.94 12.26 18.47
CA GLU A 63 11.09 12.15 19.65
C GLU A 63 10.96 10.66 19.98
N GLU A 64 11.86 10.19 20.84
CA GLU A 64 11.92 8.78 21.22
C GLU A 64 10.66 8.44 22.03
N ASP A 65 9.81 7.57 21.51
CA ASP A 65 8.68 7.04 22.28
C ASP A 65 9.28 6.21 23.42
N THR A 66 9.19 6.70 24.67
CA THR A 66 9.74 6.00 25.84
C THR A 66 8.70 5.12 26.53
N GLU A 67 7.43 5.26 26.18
CA GLU A 67 6.32 4.54 26.79
C GLU A 67 5.99 3.23 26.04
N GLY A 68 5.67 2.16 26.77
CA GLY A 68 5.29 0.87 26.18
C GLY A 68 6.44 -0.12 26.03
N ILE A 69 6.09 -1.35 25.64
CA ILE A 69 7.01 -2.48 25.50
C ILE A 69 7.66 -2.44 24.12
N ASP A 70 8.98 -2.61 24.06
CA ASP A 70 9.72 -2.67 22.81
C ASP A 70 9.54 -4.04 22.14
N LEU A 71 9.13 -4.04 20.88
CA LEU A 71 9.10 -5.23 20.01
C LEU A 71 10.40 -5.35 19.20
N TYR A 72 10.95 -4.22 18.77
CA TYR A 72 12.23 -4.16 18.10
C TYR A 72 12.85 -2.77 18.25
N LYS A 73 14.15 -2.71 18.53
CA LYS A 73 14.91 -1.46 18.53
C LYS A 73 16.31 -1.73 17.99
N GLY A 74 16.57 -1.28 16.77
CA GLY A 74 17.84 -1.58 16.11
C GLY A 74 18.07 -0.79 14.85
N ALA A 75 19.19 -1.08 14.20
CA ALA A 75 19.55 -0.52 12.91
C ALA A 75 19.72 -1.66 11.89
N PHE A 76 19.29 -1.41 10.66
CA PHE A 76 19.41 -2.38 9.56
C PHE A 76 19.61 -1.67 8.22
N SER A 77 20.00 -2.44 7.21
CA SER A 77 20.05 -1.97 5.82
C SER A 77 19.20 -2.89 4.95
N LEU A 78 18.64 -2.34 3.87
CA LEU A 78 17.83 -3.08 2.92
C LEU A 78 18.29 -2.76 1.49
N ALA A 79 18.58 -3.81 0.73
CA ALA A 79 18.86 -3.72 -0.69
C ALA A 79 17.98 -4.71 -1.46
N TYR A 80 17.58 -4.33 -2.66
CA TYR A 80 16.87 -5.21 -3.60
C TYR A 80 17.67 -5.27 -4.90
N GLY A 81 18.27 -6.43 -5.17
CA GLY A 81 19.24 -6.58 -6.25
C GLY A 81 20.44 -5.63 -6.05
N THR A 82 20.68 -4.75 -7.02
CA THR A 82 21.76 -3.74 -6.95
C THR A 82 21.31 -2.42 -6.32
N LEU A 83 20.02 -2.26 -6.01
CA LEU A 83 19.46 -1.02 -5.50
C LEU A 83 19.42 -1.04 -3.97
N THR A 84 20.22 -0.19 -3.33
CA THR A 84 20.11 0.06 -1.89
C THR A 84 18.89 0.95 -1.61
N LEU A 85 17.88 0.39 -0.95
CA LEU A 85 16.65 1.08 -0.56
C LEU A 85 16.81 1.81 0.77
N LEU A 86 17.41 1.14 1.77
CA LEU A 86 17.69 1.69 3.10
C LEU A 86 19.15 1.45 3.47
N ARG A 87 19.79 2.43 4.10
CA ARG A 87 21.18 2.35 4.55
C ARG A 87 21.29 2.76 6.00
N ASP A 88 21.72 1.81 6.84
CA ASP A 88 21.95 1.99 8.28
C ASP A 88 20.83 2.80 8.94
N THR A 89 19.60 2.37 8.66
CA THR A 89 18.41 3.05 9.17
C THR A 89 18.07 2.49 10.52
N LYS A 90 17.68 3.37 11.44
CA LYS A 90 17.14 2.98 12.74
C LYS A 90 15.64 2.77 12.64
N MET A 91 15.13 1.84 13.42
CA MET A 91 13.70 1.62 13.58
C MET A 91 13.42 1.17 15.01
N HIS A 92 12.34 1.70 15.56
CA HIS A 92 11.87 1.38 16.89
C HIS A 92 10.38 1.01 16.81
N LEU A 93 10.10 -0.28 16.94
CA LEU A 93 8.76 -0.83 17.02
C LEU A 93 8.42 -1.11 18.48
N LYS A 94 7.25 -0.64 18.88
CA LYS A 94 6.65 -0.88 20.17
C LYS A 94 5.35 -1.64 20.02
N ARG A 95 4.96 -2.31 21.09
CA ARG A 95 3.71 -3.06 21.20
C ARG A 95 2.49 -2.14 21.25
N ASP A 96 1.37 -2.61 20.71
CA ASP A 96 0.07 -1.93 20.69
C ASP A 96 0.15 -0.53 20.03
N ARG A 97 0.89 -0.45 18.92
CA ARG A 97 1.03 0.76 18.12
C ARG A 97 0.60 0.52 16.69
N PHE A 98 -0.02 1.53 16.10
CA PHE A 98 -0.37 1.56 14.69
C PHE A 98 0.57 2.53 13.96
N TYR A 99 1.43 1.99 13.11
CA TYR A 99 2.42 2.68 12.30
C TYR A 99 1.92 2.84 10.85
N GLY A 100 1.74 4.07 10.40
CA GLY A 100 1.52 4.39 9.00
C GLY A 100 2.85 4.45 8.25
N LEU A 101 3.05 3.61 7.24
CA LEU A 101 4.27 3.58 6.44
C LEU A 101 4.10 4.48 5.21
N LEU A 102 4.78 5.64 5.23
CA LEU A 102 4.69 6.66 4.20
C LEU A 102 5.98 6.77 3.40
N GLY A 103 5.85 7.30 2.19
CA GLY A 103 6.96 7.63 1.31
C GLY A 103 6.56 7.59 -0.15
N PRO A 104 7.42 8.05 -1.05
CA PRO A 104 7.16 8.08 -2.48
C PRO A 104 6.81 6.70 -3.06
N ASN A 105 6.16 6.68 -4.23
CA ASN A 105 6.00 5.43 -4.98
C ASN A 105 7.38 4.83 -5.29
N GLN A 106 7.48 3.50 -5.22
CA GLN A 106 8.71 2.76 -5.51
C GLN A 106 9.89 3.02 -4.54
N CYS A 107 9.65 3.62 -3.36
CA CYS A 107 10.70 3.78 -2.34
C CYS A 107 11.06 2.48 -1.58
N GLY A 108 10.28 1.40 -1.76
CA GLY A 108 10.55 0.10 -1.15
C GLY A 108 9.66 -0.28 0.04
N LYS A 109 8.48 0.35 0.22
CA LYS A 109 7.53 0.03 1.31
C LYS A 109 7.16 -1.46 1.37
N THR A 110 6.60 -1.99 0.28
CA THR A 110 6.26 -3.41 0.14
C THR A 110 7.48 -4.30 0.28
N THR A 111 8.61 -3.89 -0.30
CA THR A 111 9.88 -4.63 -0.22
C THR A 111 10.37 -4.75 1.23
N LEU A 112 10.21 -3.70 2.04
CA LEU A 112 10.54 -3.74 3.46
C LEU A 112 9.65 -4.75 4.21
N MET A 113 8.34 -4.71 3.99
CA MET A 113 7.40 -5.64 4.64
C MET A 113 7.70 -7.09 4.28
N ARG A 114 7.97 -7.38 2.99
CA ARG A 114 8.39 -8.71 2.54
C ARG A 114 9.74 -9.13 3.13
N ALA A 115 10.71 -8.23 3.20
CA ALA A 115 12.03 -8.53 3.77
C ALA A 115 11.94 -8.87 5.28
N ILE A 116 11.01 -8.25 6.02
CA ILE A 116 10.73 -8.59 7.42
C ILE A 116 10.18 -10.02 7.52
N VAL A 117 9.12 -10.35 6.77
CA VAL A 117 8.46 -11.67 6.87
C VAL A 117 9.33 -12.82 6.38
N ASN A 118 10.19 -12.56 5.39
CA ASN A 118 11.12 -13.53 4.84
C ASN A 118 12.46 -13.60 5.60
N GLU A 119 12.58 -12.91 6.73
CA GLU A 119 13.78 -12.91 7.59
C GLU A 119 15.06 -12.48 6.84
N GLN A 120 14.93 -11.54 5.90
CA GLN A 120 16.02 -11.06 5.04
C GLN A 120 16.74 -9.82 5.58
N LEU A 121 16.26 -9.25 6.70
CA LEU A 121 16.86 -8.09 7.34
C LEU A 121 17.84 -8.53 8.43
N GLU A 122 19.13 -8.26 8.21
CA GLU A 122 20.14 -8.47 9.25
C GLU A 122 19.87 -7.58 10.47
N GLY A 123 19.88 -8.18 11.67
CA GLY A 123 19.62 -7.51 12.93
C GLY A 123 18.14 -7.37 13.29
N PHE A 124 17.21 -7.72 12.40
CA PHE A 124 15.79 -7.77 12.71
C PHE A 124 15.42 -9.13 13.36
N PRO A 125 14.56 -9.16 14.39
CA PRO A 125 14.12 -10.39 15.04
C PRO A 125 13.49 -11.38 14.03
N LYS A 126 13.80 -12.66 14.22
CA LYS A 126 13.20 -13.76 13.44
C LYS A 126 11.82 -14.12 13.97
N ARG A 127 11.08 -14.98 13.26
CA ARG A 127 9.69 -15.31 13.59
C ARG A 127 9.52 -16.03 14.94
N ASP A 128 10.57 -16.66 15.46
CA ASP A 128 10.61 -17.27 16.79
C ASP A 128 10.65 -16.25 17.93
N GLU A 129 11.20 -15.06 17.68
CA GLU A 129 11.25 -13.95 18.64
C GLU A 129 10.11 -12.94 18.42
N LEU A 130 9.78 -12.64 17.15
CA LEU A 130 8.77 -11.65 16.77
C LEU A 130 7.87 -12.19 15.66
N LYS A 131 6.65 -12.57 16.01
CA LYS A 131 5.68 -13.18 15.08
C LYS A 131 5.12 -12.14 14.13
N SER A 132 5.78 -11.99 12.99
CA SER A 132 5.44 -11.02 11.96
C SER A 132 4.62 -11.66 10.85
N VAL A 133 3.45 -11.08 10.54
CA VAL A 133 2.57 -11.52 9.44
C VAL A 133 2.39 -10.39 8.44
N PHE A 134 2.53 -10.69 7.15
CA PHE A 134 2.20 -9.78 6.06
C PHE A 134 0.97 -10.28 5.33
N VAL A 135 -0.03 -9.41 5.23
CA VAL A 135 -1.29 -9.69 4.53
C VAL A 135 -1.22 -9.06 3.15
N GLU A 136 -1.18 -9.91 2.13
CA GLU A 136 -1.10 -9.50 0.72
C GLU A 136 -2.48 -9.56 0.05
N HIS A 137 -2.65 -8.82 -1.05
CA HIS A 137 -3.89 -8.93 -1.86
C HIS A 137 -3.98 -10.26 -2.60
N GLU A 138 -2.83 -10.84 -2.96
CA GLU A 138 -2.72 -12.12 -3.64
C GLU A 138 -2.12 -13.17 -2.71
N ILE A 139 -2.53 -14.41 -2.93
CA ILE A 139 -2.09 -15.55 -2.14
C ILE A 139 -1.17 -16.36 -3.05
N GLU A 140 0.01 -16.68 -2.56
CA GLU A 140 0.94 -17.54 -3.29
C GLU A 140 0.33 -18.94 -3.49
N GLU A 141 0.41 -19.42 -4.72
CA GLU A 141 -0.05 -20.74 -5.10
C GLU A 141 1.05 -21.75 -4.75
N GLU A 142 0.76 -22.63 -3.80
CA GLU A 142 1.67 -23.69 -3.39
C GLU A 142 1.11 -25.04 -3.83
N GLU A 143 1.95 -25.91 -4.40
CA GLU A 143 1.56 -27.28 -4.71
C GLU A 143 1.50 -28.10 -3.42
N VAL A 144 0.28 -28.51 -3.04
CA VAL A 144 0.00 -29.21 -1.78
C VAL A 144 -0.35 -30.69 -1.98
N GLY A 145 -0.27 -31.18 -3.22
CA GLY A 145 -0.51 -32.56 -3.57
C GLY A 145 -0.65 -32.77 -5.07
N VAL A 146 -0.97 -34.00 -5.47
CA VAL A 146 -1.18 -34.38 -6.87
C VAL A 146 -2.52 -35.10 -6.97
N GLN A 147 -3.30 -34.78 -8.00
CA GLN A 147 -4.58 -35.43 -8.32
C GLN A 147 -4.35 -36.83 -8.93
N ASP A 148 -5.41 -37.64 -8.97
CA ASP A 148 -5.34 -39.01 -9.53
C ASP A 148 -4.97 -39.03 -11.03
N ASP A 149 -5.20 -37.92 -11.74
CA ASP A 149 -4.86 -37.73 -13.15
C ASP A 149 -3.46 -37.11 -13.37
N GLY A 150 -2.70 -36.88 -12.29
CA GLY A 150 -1.32 -36.39 -12.33
C GLY A 150 -1.16 -34.87 -12.33
N PHE A 151 -2.25 -34.08 -12.26
CA PHE A 151 -2.16 -32.62 -12.15
C PHE A 151 -1.90 -32.18 -10.69
N PRO A 152 -1.12 -31.11 -10.46
CA PRO A 152 -0.88 -30.59 -9.11
C PRO A 152 -2.19 -30.05 -8.50
N ILE A 153 -2.32 -30.21 -7.18
CA ILE A 153 -3.36 -29.57 -6.38
C ILE A 153 -2.73 -28.33 -5.76
N LEU A 154 -3.28 -27.16 -6.07
CA LEU A 154 -2.79 -25.91 -5.51
C LEU A 154 -3.49 -25.60 -4.18
N SER A 155 -2.79 -24.91 -3.29
CA SER A 155 -3.31 -24.44 -2.00
C SER A 155 -4.59 -23.61 -2.16
N VAL A 156 -4.70 -22.87 -3.28
CA VAL A 156 -5.85 -22.03 -3.61
C VAL A 156 -7.08 -22.82 -4.09
N ASP A 157 -6.91 -24.07 -4.52
CA ASP A 157 -8.01 -24.95 -4.91
C ASP A 157 -8.68 -25.60 -3.69
N LYS A 158 -8.05 -25.52 -2.52
CA LYS A 158 -8.60 -26.04 -1.26
C LYS A 158 -9.60 -25.06 -0.63
N PRO A 159 -10.49 -25.54 0.25
CA PRO A 159 -11.40 -24.69 1.01
C PRO A 159 -10.67 -23.62 1.82
N GLY A 160 -11.28 -22.46 2.01
CA GLY A 160 -10.65 -21.37 2.77
C GLY A 160 -10.27 -21.72 4.21
N TRP A 161 -11.07 -22.54 4.91
CA TRP A 161 -10.71 -23.01 6.25
C TRP A 161 -9.46 -23.90 6.23
N TRP A 162 -9.31 -24.72 5.19
CA TRP A 162 -8.16 -25.59 5.04
C TRP A 162 -6.91 -24.74 4.80
N TRP A 163 -7.01 -23.72 3.95
CA TRP A 163 -5.90 -22.80 3.70
C TRP A 163 -5.43 -22.13 5.00
N VAL A 164 -6.35 -21.61 5.82
CA VAL A 164 -5.98 -20.98 7.11
C VAL A 164 -5.27 -21.98 8.03
N MET A 165 -5.81 -23.19 8.16
CA MET A 165 -5.22 -24.24 8.98
C MET A 165 -3.83 -24.64 8.49
N HIS A 166 -3.69 -24.85 7.18
CA HIS A 166 -2.42 -25.20 6.53
C HIS A 166 -1.38 -24.09 6.71
N THR A 167 -1.76 -22.84 6.48
CA THR A 167 -0.88 -21.69 6.68
C THR A 167 -0.38 -21.62 8.13
N VAL A 168 -1.26 -21.74 9.13
CA VAL A 168 -0.87 -21.71 10.55
C VAL A 168 0.04 -22.89 10.91
N ASN A 169 -0.26 -24.08 10.41
CA ASN A 169 0.41 -25.30 10.82
C ASN A 169 1.72 -25.56 10.08
N GLU A 170 1.77 -25.31 8.78
CA GLU A 170 2.86 -25.77 7.89
C GLU A 170 3.74 -24.60 7.40
N ILE A 171 3.13 -23.45 7.07
CA ILE A 171 3.87 -22.26 6.61
C ILE A 171 4.42 -21.48 7.81
N TYR A 172 3.55 -21.20 8.78
CA TYR A 172 3.87 -20.47 9.99
C TYR A 172 4.49 -21.34 11.08
N LYS A 173 4.30 -22.67 10.99
CA LYS A 173 4.88 -23.66 11.89
C LYS A 173 4.62 -23.34 13.38
N CYS A 174 3.40 -22.89 13.69
CA CYS A 174 3.02 -22.61 15.06
C CYS A 174 3.16 -23.87 15.94
N GLU A 175 3.70 -23.70 17.15
CA GLU A 175 3.90 -24.80 18.11
C GLU A 175 2.58 -25.50 18.45
N THR A 176 1.56 -24.69 18.74
CA THR A 176 0.18 -25.17 18.89
C THR A 176 -0.46 -25.24 17.52
N LYS A 177 -0.72 -26.47 17.06
CA LYS A 177 -1.42 -26.71 15.80
C LYS A 177 -2.87 -26.22 15.90
N ALA A 178 -3.32 -25.49 14.89
CA ALA A 178 -4.71 -25.10 14.73
C ALA A 178 -5.55 -26.31 14.32
N GLU A 179 -6.68 -26.50 14.99
CA GLU A 179 -7.66 -27.54 14.68
C GLU A 179 -8.73 -27.03 13.71
N GLU A 180 -9.27 -27.92 12.87
CA GLU A 180 -10.30 -27.56 11.89
C GLU A 180 -11.49 -26.83 12.52
N GLN A 181 -12.01 -27.33 13.65
CA GLN A 181 -13.18 -26.76 14.31
C GLN A 181 -12.92 -25.32 14.78
N GLN A 182 -11.75 -25.09 15.39
CA GLN A 182 -11.32 -23.77 15.85
C GLN A 182 -11.22 -22.78 14.68
N VAL A 183 -10.62 -23.22 13.56
CA VAL A 183 -10.47 -22.40 12.35
C VAL A 183 -11.84 -22.06 11.76
N LYS A 184 -12.73 -23.05 11.63
CA LYS A 184 -14.09 -22.84 11.11
C LYS A 184 -14.89 -21.88 11.98
N GLU A 185 -14.81 -22.01 13.30
CA GLU A 185 -15.50 -21.09 14.24
C GLU A 185 -14.98 -19.65 14.11
N LEU A 186 -13.66 -19.46 14.03
CA LEU A 186 -13.08 -18.14 13.82
C LEU A 186 -13.55 -17.52 12.50
N MET A 187 -13.52 -18.26 11.39
CA MET A 187 -13.97 -17.77 10.10
C MET A 187 -15.47 -17.42 10.10
N LYS A 188 -16.31 -18.21 10.79
CA LYS A 188 -17.74 -17.89 10.95
C LYS A 188 -17.92 -16.56 11.68
N ASN A 189 -17.16 -16.32 12.76
CA ASN A 189 -17.21 -15.07 13.52
C ASN A 189 -16.70 -13.87 12.70
N THR A 190 -15.71 -14.08 11.83
CA THR A 190 -15.21 -13.10 10.86
C THR A 190 -16.24 -12.80 9.74
N GLY A 191 -17.27 -13.63 9.59
CA GLY A 191 -18.42 -13.39 8.72
C GLY A 191 -18.49 -14.26 7.46
N PHE A 192 -17.66 -15.30 7.35
CA PHE A 192 -17.73 -16.27 6.24
C PHE A 192 -19.04 -17.08 6.30
N GLY A 193 -19.60 -17.41 5.13
CA GLY A 193 -20.73 -18.31 5.01
C GLY A 193 -20.34 -19.76 5.33
N TYR A 194 -21.33 -20.59 5.65
CA TYR A 194 -21.13 -22.00 5.97
C TYR A 194 -22.40 -22.80 5.68
N PRO A 195 -22.30 -24.13 5.50
CA PRO A 195 -23.48 -24.98 5.33
C PRO A 195 -24.46 -24.83 6.50
N GLY A 196 -25.72 -24.47 6.21
CA GLY A 196 -26.74 -24.18 7.23
C GLY A 196 -26.68 -22.78 7.85
N GLY A 197 -25.72 -21.95 7.44
CA GLY A 197 -25.56 -20.57 7.86
C GLY A 197 -26.13 -19.54 6.86
N PRO A 198 -25.84 -18.24 7.06
CA PRO A 198 -26.22 -17.21 6.11
C PRO A 198 -25.53 -17.43 4.76
N ASP A 199 -26.29 -17.28 3.67
CA ASP A 199 -25.76 -17.32 2.30
C ASP A 199 -24.86 -16.09 2.08
N ARG A 200 -23.55 -16.33 1.94
CA ARG A 200 -22.52 -15.28 1.80
C ARG A 200 -21.68 -15.57 0.55
N ALA A 201 -21.15 -14.51 -0.04
CA ALA A 201 -20.33 -14.60 -1.26
C ALA A 201 -19.08 -15.49 -1.09
N ALA A 202 -18.48 -15.53 0.10
CA ALA A 202 -17.44 -16.47 0.47
C ALA A 202 -18.00 -17.45 1.51
N ASN A 203 -18.21 -18.69 1.11
CA ASN A 203 -18.53 -19.80 2.00
C ASN A 203 -17.23 -20.55 2.31
N LEU A 204 -16.99 -20.86 3.58
CA LEU A 204 -15.75 -21.45 4.06
C LEU A 204 -15.39 -22.79 3.38
N GLU A 205 -16.38 -23.52 2.87
CA GLU A 205 -16.18 -24.79 2.15
C GLU A 205 -15.82 -24.62 0.67
N LEU A 206 -15.90 -23.40 0.13
CA LEU A 206 -15.55 -23.12 -1.26
C LEU A 206 -14.04 -22.91 -1.42
N PRO A 207 -13.48 -23.25 -2.60
CA PRO A 207 -12.09 -22.98 -2.93
C PRO A 207 -11.71 -21.51 -2.76
N VAL A 208 -10.48 -21.24 -2.33
CA VAL A 208 -9.94 -19.86 -2.19
C VAL A 208 -9.97 -19.11 -3.52
N THR A 209 -9.85 -19.80 -4.65
CA THR A 209 -10.02 -19.21 -6.01
C THR A 209 -11.37 -18.52 -6.21
N SER A 210 -12.41 -18.92 -5.48
CA SER A 210 -13.74 -18.30 -5.53
C SER A 210 -13.86 -17.00 -4.73
N TYR A 211 -12.91 -16.71 -3.83
CA TYR A 211 -12.96 -15.56 -2.94
C TYR A 211 -12.51 -14.28 -3.67
N SER A 212 -13.20 -13.17 -3.40
CA SER A 212 -12.69 -11.85 -3.80
C SER A 212 -11.46 -11.47 -2.96
N GLY A 213 -10.67 -10.49 -3.44
CA GLY A 213 -9.50 -10.00 -2.70
C GLY A 213 -9.82 -9.59 -1.24
N GLY A 214 -10.97 -8.95 -1.01
CA GLY A 214 -11.40 -8.62 0.36
C GLY A 214 -11.65 -9.85 1.24
N TRP A 215 -12.21 -10.93 0.70
CA TRP A 215 -12.39 -12.19 1.44
C TRP A 215 -11.06 -12.92 1.66
N LYS A 216 -10.15 -12.87 0.68
CA LYS A 216 -8.77 -13.39 0.85
C LYS A 216 -8.01 -12.64 1.94
N MET A 217 -8.17 -11.32 2.05
CA MET A 217 -7.62 -10.52 3.14
C MET A 217 -8.21 -10.96 4.49
N LYS A 218 -9.54 -11.08 4.63
CA LYS A 218 -10.18 -11.56 5.88
C LYS A 218 -9.70 -12.96 6.28
N MET A 219 -9.48 -13.83 5.31
CA MET A 219 -8.94 -15.17 5.53
C MET A 219 -7.52 -15.12 6.12
N GLN A 220 -6.64 -14.29 5.55
CA GLN A 220 -5.28 -14.09 6.08
C GLN A 220 -5.30 -13.47 7.49
N LEU A 221 -6.22 -12.55 7.77
CA LEU A 221 -6.41 -12.00 9.12
C LEU A 221 -6.79 -13.08 10.14
N CYS A 222 -7.56 -14.10 9.74
CA CYS A 222 -7.84 -15.25 10.60
C CYS A 222 -6.56 -16.05 10.91
N ALA A 223 -5.69 -16.25 9.92
CA ALA A 223 -4.41 -16.92 10.13
C ALA A 223 -3.48 -16.11 11.06
N ALA A 224 -3.43 -14.78 10.89
CA ALA A 224 -2.68 -13.88 11.76
C ALA A 224 -3.16 -13.93 13.22
N GLN A 225 -4.47 -14.00 13.42
CA GLN A 225 -5.07 -14.11 14.76
C GLN A 225 -4.74 -15.45 15.43
N LEU A 226 -4.80 -16.57 14.69
CA LEU A 226 -4.47 -17.90 15.23
C LEU A 226 -2.99 -18.05 15.60
N MET A 227 -2.09 -17.40 14.84
CA MET A 227 -0.67 -17.35 15.17
C MET A 227 -0.39 -16.57 16.48
N ASN A 228 -1.32 -15.70 16.90
CA ASN A 228 -1.06 -14.61 17.85
C ASN A 228 0.10 -13.73 17.36
N ALA A 229 -0.05 -13.15 16.16
CA ALA A 229 0.96 -12.26 15.59
C ALA A 229 1.26 -11.06 16.52
N ASP A 230 2.55 -10.74 16.67
CA ASP A 230 3.02 -9.56 17.40
C ASP A 230 2.99 -8.31 16.52
N VAL A 231 3.28 -8.49 15.22
CA VAL A 231 3.26 -7.43 14.20
C VAL A 231 2.46 -7.88 12.98
N LEU A 232 1.46 -7.08 12.63
CA LEU A 232 0.66 -7.24 11.42
C LEU A 232 1.05 -6.17 10.39
N MET A 233 1.51 -6.60 9.22
CA MET A 233 1.82 -5.73 8.08
C MET A 233 0.70 -5.79 7.05
N LEU A 234 0.27 -4.63 6.57
CA LEU A 234 -0.83 -4.46 5.63
C LEU A 234 -0.41 -3.54 4.48
N ASP A 235 -0.48 -4.01 3.24
CA ASP A 235 -0.25 -3.18 2.07
C ASP A 235 -1.59 -2.76 1.44
N GLU A 236 -1.93 -1.48 1.49
CA GLU A 236 -3.16 -0.91 0.95
C GLU A 236 -4.43 -1.72 1.30
N PRO A 237 -4.72 -1.98 2.60
CA PRO A 237 -5.77 -2.93 2.99
C PRO A 237 -7.17 -2.40 2.73
N THR A 238 -7.34 -1.08 2.57
CA THR A 238 -8.60 -0.46 2.17
C THR A 238 -8.83 -0.52 0.65
N GLY A 239 -7.82 -0.95 -0.11
CA GLY A 239 -7.90 -1.10 -1.57
C GLY A 239 -9.04 -2.03 -1.98
N HIS A 240 -9.88 -1.56 -2.90
CA HIS A 240 -10.99 -2.35 -3.46
C HIS A 240 -12.03 -2.85 -2.44
N LEU A 241 -12.04 -2.31 -1.23
CA LEU A 241 -13.09 -2.56 -0.23
C LEU A 241 -14.23 -1.56 -0.39
N ASP A 242 -15.45 -2.03 -0.10
CA ASP A 242 -16.59 -1.13 0.09
C ASP A 242 -16.57 -0.52 1.50
N VAL A 243 -17.43 0.47 1.73
CA VAL A 243 -17.46 1.24 2.98
C VAL A 243 -17.75 0.35 4.20
N GLU A 244 -18.62 -0.66 4.05
CA GLU A 244 -18.95 -1.60 5.14
C GLU A 244 -17.74 -2.48 5.51
N ASN A 245 -17.00 -2.98 4.51
CA ASN A 245 -15.81 -3.79 4.76
C ASN A 245 -14.63 -2.96 5.27
N VAL A 246 -14.50 -1.69 4.86
CA VAL A 246 -13.53 -0.76 5.47
C VAL A 246 -13.85 -0.57 6.95
N LYS A 247 -15.13 -0.32 7.30
CA LYS A 247 -15.53 -0.18 8.71
C LYS A 247 -15.27 -1.45 9.51
N TRP A 248 -15.60 -2.62 8.95
CA TRP A 248 -15.29 -3.91 9.57
C TRP A 248 -13.78 -4.08 9.80
N LEU A 249 -12.94 -3.69 8.82
CA LEU A 249 -11.49 -3.78 8.92
C LEU A 249 -10.97 -2.85 10.01
N GLU A 250 -11.44 -1.60 10.08
CA GLU A 250 -11.09 -0.67 11.16
C GLU A 250 -11.41 -1.26 12.53
N ASP A 251 -12.62 -1.81 12.71
CA ASP A 251 -13.04 -2.39 13.98
C ASP A 251 -12.22 -3.65 14.34
N TRP A 252 -11.88 -4.47 13.35
CA TRP A 252 -11.03 -5.65 13.55
C TRP A 252 -9.60 -5.23 13.95
N LEU A 253 -9.00 -4.26 13.24
CA LEU A 253 -7.66 -3.76 13.53
C LEU A 253 -7.58 -3.05 14.89
N GLU A 254 -8.66 -2.38 15.32
CA GLU A 254 -8.75 -1.79 16.65
C GLU A 254 -8.73 -2.86 17.76
N SER A 255 -9.30 -4.04 17.50
CA SER A 255 -9.35 -5.14 18.45
C SER A 255 -8.08 -6.00 18.51
N PHE A 256 -7.17 -5.82 17.53
CA PHE A 256 -5.94 -6.58 17.44
C PHE A 256 -4.93 -6.15 18.53
N THR A 257 -4.49 -7.09 19.36
CA THR A 257 -3.62 -6.84 20.54
C THR A 257 -2.12 -6.87 20.23
N GLY A 258 -1.77 -6.53 18.99
CA GLY A 258 -0.41 -6.44 18.49
C GLY A 258 -0.18 -5.12 17.78
N SER A 259 1.00 -4.93 17.22
CA SER A 259 1.33 -3.71 16.47
C SER A 259 1.05 -3.87 14.99
N ILE A 260 0.69 -2.76 14.34
CA ILE A 260 0.31 -2.76 12.93
C ILE A 260 1.25 -1.84 12.17
N ILE A 261 1.76 -2.29 11.02
CA ILE A 261 2.45 -1.46 10.04
C ILE A 261 1.59 -1.46 8.78
N CYS A 262 1.09 -0.31 8.37
CA CYS A 262 0.12 -0.21 7.29
C CYS A 262 0.54 0.85 6.27
N THR A 263 0.47 0.52 4.99
CA THR A 263 0.40 1.52 3.90
C THR A 263 -1.06 1.76 3.54
N SER A 264 -1.44 2.98 3.19
CA SER A 264 -2.76 3.26 2.61
C SER A 264 -2.77 4.62 1.90
N HIS A 265 -3.34 4.68 0.72
CA HIS A 265 -3.63 5.93 0.00
C HIS A 265 -4.91 6.61 0.52
N PHE A 266 -5.66 5.96 1.41
CA PHE A 266 -6.89 6.49 1.98
C PHE A 266 -6.60 7.28 3.28
N THR A 267 -6.28 8.56 3.12
CA THR A 267 -5.91 9.49 4.21
C THR A 267 -6.84 9.43 5.44
N PRO A 268 -8.18 9.42 5.32
CA PRO A 268 -9.07 9.34 6.48
C PRO A 268 -8.88 8.06 7.32
N PHE A 269 -8.58 6.93 6.69
CA PHE A 269 -8.32 5.67 7.40
C PHE A 269 -6.98 5.75 8.15
N LEU A 270 -5.91 6.21 7.51
CA LEU A 270 -4.62 6.36 8.18
C LEU A 270 -4.70 7.37 9.33
N ASP A 271 -5.31 8.54 9.15
CA ASP A 271 -5.38 9.56 10.22
C ASP A 271 -6.17 9.06 11.43
N LYS A 272 -7.22 8.29 11.18
CA LYS A 272 -8.03 7.67 12.24
C LYS A 272 -7.28 6.57 13.00
N MET A 273 -6.56 5.69 12.30
CA MET A 273 -6.00 4.49 12.90
C MET A 273 -4.58 4.68 13.43
N CYS A 274 -3.75 5.47 12.74
CA CYS A 274 -2.34 5.65 13.07
C CYS A 274 -2.13 6.41 14.38
N THR A 275 -1.05 6.02 15.06
CA THR A 275 -0.46 6.72 16.21
C THR A 275 0.96 7.17 15.91
N HIS A 276 1.59 6.52 14.93
CA HIS A 276 2.95 6.77 14.50
C HIS A 276 3.00 6.77 12.98
N ILE A 277 3.93 7.53 12.43
CA ILE A 277 4.29 7.52 11.00
C ILE A 277 5.73 7.07 10.89
N ILE A 278 5.99 6.16 9.95
CA ILE A 278 7.32 5.79 9.51
C ILE A 278 7.47 6.36 8.09
N ASP A 279 8.27 7.41 7.97
CA ASP A 279 8.50 8.12 6.71
C ASP A 279 9.79 7.64 6.04
N PHE A 280 9.66 7.11 4.82
CA PHE A 280 10.76 6.79 3.94
C PHE A 280 11.31 8.05 3.28
N GLN A 281 12.51 8.46 3.69
CA GLN A 281 13.21 9.59 3.09
C GLN A 281 14.73 9.39 3.10
N ASP A 282 15.38 9.79 2.00
CA ASP A 282 16.85 9.77 1.87
C ASP A 282 17.49 8.41 2.22
N ARG A 283 16.80 7.31 1.88
CA ARG A 283 17.21 5.92 2.21
C ARG A 283 17.31 5.65 3.71
N LYS A 284 16.53 6.37 4.49
CA LYS A 284 16.32 6.18 5.93
C LYS A 284 14.82 6.16 6.24
N LEU A 285 14.53 5.65 7.42
CA LEU A 285 13.22 5.69 8.05
C LEU A 285 13.29 6.74 9.15
N LYS A 286 12.35 7.67 9.16
CA LYS A 286 12.14 8.56 10.30
C LYS A 286 10.79 8.28 10.93
N THR A 287 10.76 8.18 12.24
CA THR A 287 9.52 7.95 12.98
C THR A 287 8.98 9.27 13.51
N PHE A 288 7.67 9.46 13.36
CA PHE A 288 6.94 10.57 13.96
C PHE A 288 5.81 10.01 14.82
N LYS A 289 5.67 10.51 16.06
CA LYS A 289 4.57 10.16 16.98
C LYS A 289 3.52 11.26 16.92
N GLY A 290 2.25 10.86 16.84
CA GLY A 290 1.11 11.79 16.83
C GLY A 290 -0.02 11.32 17.74
N GLU A 291 -1.00 12.20 17.91
CA GLU A 291 -2.27 11.86 18.56
C GLU A 291 -3.15 11.05 17.60
N LYS A 292 -3.71 9.93 18.05
CA LYS A 292 -4.63 9.12 17.24
C LYS A 292 -5.79 9.97 16.75
N GLY A 293 -6.12 9.90 15.46
CA GLY A 293 -7.14 10.73 14.83
C GLY A 293 -6.66 12.09 14.33
N LYS A 294 -5.42 12.49 14.62
CA LYS A 294 -4.80 13.73 14.14
C LYS A 294 -3.34 13.54 13.71
N THR A 295 -2.85 12.30 13.66
CA THR A 295 -1.44 11.99 13.46
C THR A 295 -0.93 12.50 12.11
N LEU A 296 -1.72 12.35 11.04
CA LEU A 296 -1.34 12.85 9.71
C LEU A 296 -1.39 14.38 9.67
N THR A 297 -2.41 14.96 10.31
CA THR A 297 -2.54 16.43 10.40
C THR A 297 -1.32 17.04 11.09
N GLN A 298 -0.95 16.51 12.27
CA GLN A 298 0.24 16.95 13.01
C GLN A 298 1.55 16.69 12.25
N PHE A 299 1.63 15.57 11.51
CA PHE A 299 2.78 15.26 10.67
C PHE A 299 2.96 16.30 9.56
N VAL A 300 1.88 16.68 8.87
CA VAL A 300 1.92 17.72 7.81
C VAL A 300 2.19 19.12 8.39
N GLU A 301 1.70 19.43 9.58
CA GLU A 301 2.02 20.69 10.26
C GLU A 301 3.51 20.79 10.60
N LYS A 302 4.12 19.70 11.05
CA LYS A 302 5.57 19.63 11.34
C LYS A 302 6.42 19.57 10.08
N TYR A 303 5.94 18.91 9.02
CA TYR A 303 6.63 18.71 7.75
C TYR A 303 5.74 19.13 6.55
N PRO A 304 5.55 20.45 6.30
CA PRO A 304 4.64 20.94 5.26
C PRO A 304 4.96 20.46 3.84
N GLU A 305 6.24 20.16 3.56
CA GLU A 305 6.69 19.60 2.28
C GLU A 305 6.14 18.18 2.02
N LYS A 306 5.76 17.45 3.08
CA LYS A 306 5.21 16.08 3.02
C LYS A 306 3.71 16.04 2.72
N LYS A 307 3.06 17.19 2.64
CA LYS A 307 1.65 17.32 2.26
C LYS A 307 1.32 16.63 0.93
N SER A 308 2.30 16.62 0.01
CA SER A 308 2.22 15.95 -1.29
C SER A 308 1.97 14.44 -1.21
N TYR A 309 2.23 13.77 -0.07
CA TYR A 309 1.87 12.36 0.11
C TYR A 309 0.37 12.11 0.21
N PHE A 310 -0.40 13.12 0.60
CA PHE A 310 -1.84 13.01 0.87
C PHE A 310 -2.70 13.76 -0.14
N GLU A 311 -2.09 14.67 -0.88
CA GLU A 311 -2.73 15.34 -2.00
C GLU A 311 -2.52 14.50 -3.27
N LEU A 312 -3.58 14.34 -4.07
CA LEU A 312 -3.46 13.89 -5.46
C LEU A 312 -2.72 14.97 -6.26
N SER A 313 -1.41 15.11 -6.05
CA SER A 313 -0.58 15.98 -6.86
C SER A 313 -0.32 15.29 -8.19
N ASN A 314 -0.71 15.95 -9.28
CA ASN A 314 -0.54 15.47 -10.66
C ASN A 314 0.95 15.51 -11.11
N GLU A 315 1.90 15.23 -10.23
CA GLU A 315 3.31 15.50 -10.53
C GLU A 315 4.03 14.39 -11.29
N ILE A 316 3.42 13.21 -11.48
CA ILE A 316 4.10 12.11 -12.17
C ILE A 316 3.16 11.50 -13.22
N MET A 317 3.34 11.96 -14.47
CA MET A 317 2.69 11.54 -15.72
C MET A 317 1.24 12.01 -15.97
N ARG A 318 1.11 13.12 -16.72
CA ARG A 318 -0.11 13.37 -17.52
C ARG A 318 -0.14 12.41 -18.69
N PHE A 319 -0.92 11.34 -18.57
CA PHE A 319 -1.33 10.55 -19.74
C PHE A 319 -2.69 11.06 -20.22
N THR A 320 -2.83 11.19 -21.54
CA THR A 320 -4.10 11.59 -22.17
C THR A 320 -4.55 10.45 -23.06
N PHE A 321 -5.78 9.99 -22.88
CA PHE A 321 -6.35 9.02 -23.81
C PHE A 321 -6.51 9.65 -25.20
N PRO A 322 -6.23 8.91 -26.29
CA PRO A 322 -6.46 9.40 -27.64
C PRO A 322 -7.95 9.68 -27.83
N GLU A 323 -8.28 10.68 -28.64
CA GLU A 323 -9.67 10.98 -28.96
C GLU A 323 -10.29 9.79 -29.73
N PRO A 324 -11.48 9.31 -29.31
CA PRO A 324 -12.18 8.27 -30.04
C PRO A 324 -12.47 8.72 -31.47
N GLY A 325 -12.12 7.88 -32.45
CA GLY A 325 -12.41 8.14 -33.86
C GLY A 325 -13.92 8.20 -34.15
N PRO A 326 -14.31 8.74 -35.32
CA PRO A 326 -15.72 8.83 -35.72
C PRO A 326 -16.35 7.45 -35.81
N MET A 327 -17.60 7.33 -35.34
CA MET A 327 -18.40 6.10 -35.42
C MET A 327 -19.52 6.24 -36.44
N GLU A 328 -19.68 5.22 -37.28
CA GLU A 328 -20.69 5.19 -38.33
C GLU A 328 -22.10 5.24 -37.73
N GLY A 329 -22.94 6.16 -38.23
CA GLY A 329 -24.30 6.35 -37.72
C GLY A 329 -24.40 7.06 -36.36
N VAL A 330 -23.30 7.52 -35.75
CA VAL A 330 -23.30 8.27 -34.49
C VAL A 330 -23.00 9.74 -34.76
N LYS A 331 -24.06 10.54 -34.99
CA LYS A 331 -23.96 11.99 -35.26
C LYS A 331 -23.85 12.85 -34.00
N SER A 332 -24.22 12.31 -32.83
CA SER A 332 -24.19 13.00 -31.54
C SER A 332 -23.48 12.16 -30.50
N ARG A 333 -22.67 12.79 -29.66
CA ARG A 333 -21.97 12.14 -28.54
C ARG A 333 -22.93 11.62 -27.46
N SER A 334 -24.17 12.13 -27.42
CA SER A 334 -25.23 11.66 -26.51
C SER A 334 -26.00 10.45 -27.02
N LYS A 335 -25.79 10.04 -28.28
CA LYS A 335 -26.47 8.86 -28.82
C LYS A 335 -26.01 7.61 -28.07
N VAL A 336 -26.96 6.70 -27.79
CA VAL A 336 -26.66 5.41 -27.18
C VAL A 336 -25.81 4.59 -28.17
N ILE A 337 -24.63 4.17 -27.71
CA ILE A 337 -23.67 3.36 -28.48
C ILE A 337 -23.59 1.93 -27.94
N LEU A 338 -24.09 1.70 -26.74
CA LEU A 338 -24.18 0.39 -26.12
C LEU A 338 -25.45 0.33 -25.27
N ARG A 339 -26.15 -0.82 -25.33
CA ARG A 339 -27.32 -1.11 -24.49
C ARG A 339 -27.29 -2.55 -23.99
N MET A 340 -27.55 -2.74 -22.70
CA MET A 340 -27.94 -4.01 -22.09
C MET A 340 -29.45 -3.99 -21.84
N SER A 341 -30.15 -5.06 -22.20
CA SER A 341 -31.60 -5.19 -22.02
C SER A 341 -31.93 -6.52 -21.35
N SER A 342 -32.41 -6.43 -20.11
CA SER A 342 -32.76 -7.55 -19.22
C SER A 342 -31.73 -8.66 -19.19
N VAL A 343 -30.48 -8.28 -18.92
CA VAL A 343 -29.35 -9.21 -18.94
C VAL A 343 -29.23 -9.95 -17.61
N ASP A 344 -29.24 -11.28 -17.70
CA ASP A 344 -28.91 -12.18 -16.60
C ASP A 344 -27.62 -12.92 -16.91
N TYR A 345 -26.83 -13.22 -15.88
CA TYR A 345 -25.67 -14.09 -16.01
C TYR A 345 -25.45 -14.95 -14.77
N MET A 346 -25.19 -16.23 -15.01
CA MET A 346 -24.90 -17.25 -14.01
C MET A 346 -23.60 -17.96 -14.35
N TYR A 347 -22.68 -18.04 -13.38
CA TYR A 347 -21.48 -18.87 -13.54
C TYR A 347 -21.87 -20.36 -13.53
N PRO A 348 -21.20 -21.21 -14.32
CA PRO A 348 -21.50 -22.66 -14.36
C PRO A 348 -21.39 -23.36 -13.00
N THR A 349 -20.60 -22.81 -12.07
CA THR A 349 -20.34 -23.35 -10.74
C THR A 349 -21.34 -22.91 -9.68
N LYS A 350 -22.37 -22.13 -10.04
CA LYS A 350 -23.35 -21.57 -9.10
C LYS A 350 -24.77 -21.98 -9.46
N ASP A 351 -25.58 -22.23 -8.43
CA ASP A 351 -27.01 -22.56 -8.58
C ASP A 351 -27.92 -21.32 -8.71
N LYS A 352 -27.36 -20.12 -8.53
CA LYS A 352 -28.08 -18.85 -8.59
C LYS A 352 -27.39 -17.87 -9.54
N PRO A 353 -28.16 -17.08 -10.33
CA PRO A 353 -27.60 -16.04 -11.17
C PRO A 353 -26.86 -14.99 -10.34
N THR A 354 -25.69 -14.59 -10.82
CA THR A 354 -24.85 -13.57 -10.16
C THR A 354 -25.35 -12.16 -10.45
N ILE A 355 -25.93 -11.93 -11.62
CA ILE A 355 -26.64 -10.70 -11.98
C ILE A 355 -27.97 -11.05 -12.65
N VAL A 356 -29.01 -10.26 -12.36
CA VAL A 356 -30.38 -10.46 -12.85
C VAL A 356 -30.96 -9.13 -13.31
N ASP A 357 -31.64 -9.15 -14.45
CA ASP A 357 -32.38 -8.05 -15.08
C ASP A 357 -31.58 -6.74 -15.19
N VAL A 358 -30.32 -6.84 -15.59
CA VAL A 358 -29.45 -5.68 -15.74
C VAL A 358 -29.82 -4.92 -17.01
N ASN A 359 -30.26 -3.67 -16.82
CA ASN A 359 -30.58 -2.72 -17.88
C ASN A 359 -29.63 -1.52 -17.82
N LEU A 360 -28.88 -1.27 -18.89
CA LEU A 360 -27.85 -0.22 -18.93
C LEU A 360 -27.78 0.38 -20.32
N THR A 361 -27.58 1.70 -20.42
CA THR A 361 -27.28 2.39 -21.67
C THR A 361 -26.07 3.28 -21.52
N VAL A 362 -25.15 3.24 -22.49
CA VAL A 362 -23.92 4.04 -22.49
C VAL A 362 -23.84 4.86 -23.78
N SER A 363 -23.35 6.09 -23.65
CA SER A 363 -23.08 7.07 -24.72
C SER A 363 -21.63 7.57 -24.64
N GLN A 364 -21.15 8.33 -25.61
CA GLN A 364 -19.77 8.86 -25.57
C GLN A 364 -19.54 9.94 -24.50
N VAL A 365 -20.61 10.56 -23.99
CA VAL A 365 -20.53 11.55 -22.89
C VAL A 365 -20.70 10.92 -21.50
N SER A 366 -21.03 9.63 -21.44
CA SER A 366 -21.32 8.96 -20.19
C SER A 366 -20.11 8.99 -19.25
N ARG A 367 -20.37 9.28 -17.98
CA ARG A 367 -19.46 9.11 -16.84
C ARG A 367 -20.25 8.31 -15.80
N VAL A 368 -19.97 7.02 -15.72
CA VAL A 368 -20.75 6.07 -14.94
C VAL A 368 -19.84 5.41 -13.93
N ALA A 369 -20.23 5.45 -12.66
CA ALA A 369 -19.59 4.69 -11.59
C ALA A 369 -20.50 3.52 -11.21
N VAL A 370 -19.96 2.30 -11.19
CA VAL A 370 -20.67 1.12 -10.72
C VAL A 370 -20.31 0.91 -9.26
N ILE A 371 -21.24 1.23 -8.37
CA ILE A 371 -21.08 1.12 -6.91
C ILE A 371 -21.94 -0.01 -6.35
N GLY A 372 -21.52 -0.58 -5.22
CA GLY A 372 -22.23 -1.66 -4.55
C GLY A 372 -21.29 -2.53 -3.71
N ALA A 373 -21.85 -3.44 -2.92
CA ALA A 373 -21.08 -4.31 -2.04
C ALA A 373 -20.13 -5.25 -2.80
N ASN A 374 -19.07 -5.70 -2.13
CA ASN A 374 -18.16 -6.69 -2.66
C ASN A 374 -18.86 -8.05 -2.85
N GLY A 375 -18.63 -8.68 -4.00
CA GLY A 375 -19.34 -9.90 -4.40
C GLY A 375 -20.72 -9.68 -5.01
N ALA A 376 -21.26 -8.44 -5.06
CA ALA A 376 -22.57 -8.13 -5.65
C ALA A 376 -22.66 -8.29 -7.19
N GLY A 377 -21.62 -8.79 -7.85
CA GLY A 377 -21.61 -9.00 -9.30
C GLY A 377 -21.11 -7.82 -10.14
N LYS A 378 -20.56 -6.75 -9.54
CA LYS A 378 -20.04 -5.55 -10.26
C LYS A 378 -19.08 -5.90 -11.41
N SER A 379 -18.00 -6.63 -11.10
CA SER A 379 -17.01 -7.05 -12.09
C SER A 379 -17.63 -8.01 -13.12
N THR A 380 -18.57 -8.86 -12.70
CA THR A 380 -19.28 -9.78 -13.60
C THR A 380 -20.14 -9.01 -14.60
N ALA A 381 -20.87 -7.98 -14.17
CA ALA A 381 -21.62 -7.10 -15.06
C ALA A 381 -20.71 -6.39 -16.08
N ILE A 382 -19.53 -5.94 -15.66
CA ILE A 382 -18.54 -5.31 -16.56
C ILE A 382 -17.97 -6.33 -17.56
N LYS A 383 -17.64 -7.55 -17.13
CA LYS A 383 -17.15 -8.62 -18.02
C LYS A 383 -18.18 -9.01 -19.07
N VAL A 384 -19.45 -9.12 -18.66
CA VAL A 384 -20.58 -9.39 -19.56
C VAL A 384 -20.78 -8.23 -20.55
N LEU A 385 -20.68 -6.99 -20.08
CA LEU A 385 -20.76 -5.77 -20.89
C LEU A 385 -19.66 -5.71 -21.96
N VAL A 386 -18.40 -5.94 -21.56
CA VAL A 386 -17.23 -5.94 -22.46
C VAL A 386 -17.33 -7.09 -23.46
N GLY A 387 -17.95 -8.21 -23.07
CA GLY A 387 -18.20 -9.38 -23.92
C GLY A 387 -17.22 -10.53 -23.66
N GLU A 388 -16.48 -10.49 -22.55
CA GLU A 388 -15.68 -11.65 -22.08
C GLU A 388 -16.58 -12.82 -21.69
N GLN A 389 -17.78 -12.52 -21.17
CA GLN A 389 -18.78 -13.50 -20.76
C GLN A 389 -20.07 -13.30 -21.55
N LYS A 390 -20.64 -14.40 -22.07
CA LYS A 390 -21.93 -14.35 -22.77
C LYS A 390 -23.07 -14.32 -21.76
N PRO A 391 -24.06 -13.43 -21.91
CA PRO A 391 -25.21 -13.42 -21.02
C PRO A 391 -26.01 -14.72 -21.16
N THR A 392 -26.54 -15.22 -20.04
CA THR A 392 -27.41 -16.41 -20.02
C THR A 392 -28.81 -16.07 -20.53
N LYS A 393 -29.28 -14.85 -20.25
CA LYS A 393 -30.55 -14.29 -20.72
C LYS A 393 -30.38 -12.81 -21.06
N GLY A 394 -31.26 -12.29 -21.91
CA GLY A 394 -31.24 -10.90 -22.34
C GLY A 394 -30.38 -10.67 -23.57
N SER A 395 -30.18 -9.41 -23.93
CA SER A 395 -29.37 -9.04 -25.09
C SER A 395 -28.49 -7.83 -24.81
N ILE A 396 -27.33 -7.82 -25.48
CA ILE A 396 -26.38 -6.72 -25.45
C ILE A 396 -26.24 -6.21 -26.88
N TRP A 397 -26.65 -4.98 -27.11
CA TRP A 397 -26.50 -4.29 -28.38
C TRP A 397 -25.31 -3.34 -28.33
N LYS A 398 -24.45 -3.41 -29.35
CA LYS A 398 -23.28 -2.54 -29.51
C LYS A 398 -23.36 -1.88 -30.89
N SER A 399 -23.02 -0.60 -30.97
CA SER A 399 -22.92 0.11 -32.24
C SER A 399 -21.78 -0.46 -33.09
N SER A 400 -21.96 -0.49 -34.42
CA SER A 400 -20.94 -0.97 -35.35
C SER A 400 -19.66 -0.13 -35.23
N GLY A 401 -18.51 -0.80 -35.16
CA GLY A 401 -17.22 -0.13 -35.00
C GLY A 401 -16.89 0.37 -33.58
N LEU A 402 -17.74 0.07 -32.58
CA LEU A 402 -17.43 0.39 -31.18
C LEU A 402 -16.21 -0.39 -30.70
N ARG A 403 -15.14 0.35 -30.34
CA ARG A 403 -13.96 -0.18 -29.66
C ARG A 403 -14.07 0.08 -28.17
N MET A 404 -13.86 -0.94 -27.36
CA MET A 404 -13.86 -0.84 -25.90
C MET A 404 -12.49 -1.21 -25.38
N ALA A 405 -11.93 -0.37 -24.52
CA ALA A 405 -10.75 -0.69 -23.74
C ALA A 405 -11.22 -1.10 -22.35
N TYR A 406 -10.86 -2.31 -21.92
CA TYR A 406 -11.11 -2.81 -20.58
C TYR A 406 -9.79 -2.91 -19.84
N VAL A 407 -9.66 -2.17 -18.75
CA VAL A 407 -8.54 -2.30 -17.82
C VAL A 407 -9.06 -3.16 -16.67
N ALA A 408 -8.64 -4.43 -16.66
CA ALA A 408 -8.98 -5.34 -15.59
C ALA A 408 -8.21 -4.96 -14.32
N GLN A 409 -8.75 -5.34 -13.16
CA GLN A 409 -8.11 -5.10 -11.87
C GLN A 409 -6.69 -5.72 -11.80
N HIS A 410 -6.48 -6.87 -12.46
CA HIS A 410 -5.19 -7.57 -12.50
C HIS A 410 -4.27 -7.12 -13.66
N ALA A 411 -4.67 -6.15 -14.49
CA ALA A 411 -3.93 -5.82 -15.73
C ALA A 411 -2.56 -5.13 -15.50
N PHE A 412 -2.24 -4.74 -14.27
CA PHE A 412 -0.98 -4.08 -13.91
C PHE A 412 0.00 -4.97 -13.15
N HIS A 413 -0.30 -6.27 -13.04
CA HIS A 413 0.53 -7.23 -12.31
C HIS A 413 1.32 -8.07 -13.32
N HIS A 414 2.54 -7.62 -13.62
CA HIS A 414 3.61 -8.39 -14.27
C HIS A 414 4.91 -8.21 -13.53
#